data_AF-A0A534M0H1-F1
#
_entry.id   AF-A0A534M0H1-F1
#
_cell.length_a   1.000
_cell.length_b   1.000
_cell.length_c   1.000
_cell.angle_alpha   90.00
_cell.angle_beta   90.00
_cell.angle_gamma   90.00
#
_symmetry.space_group_name_H-M   'P 1'
#
loop_
_entity.id
_entity.type
_entity.pdbx_description
1 polymer ?
#
loop_
_entity_poly.entity_id
_entity_poly.type
_entity_poly.pdbx_seq_one_letter_code
_entity_poly.pdbx_strand_id
1 'polypeptide(L)'
;MIPIAFFFGGGKRTDQTAGHKEGLSGSMTIAWDDQFKRQNIMWKVPRNVRMNDNVVVREDEIAVFYRDGKVLAYLDRPDRYALTSQNAPILGRLIQALSGVVQQAEVYYLQKRIFDGKFGTQDAFLFQDPDFDMVQLRAFGDFRYRLKDPETFVNQFVGTFGAATSAEVEDRIKGEVVKQLNVTLGKMKANGLKVVDFAASLNDIEQGTLANSKPHFLTLGIEILQISGLNIPLPDSIKEALEKMASAKVLGRTNAAAYQQFAFADSMKAAAANPSGTAGTGVGLGAGIGMGYAMGSQMGGMVAQPPQQQQMRACPKCGTMNPANVKFCGNCGADTTVAAGSKPCIKCGKPVPPGLKFCGECGAPQTLRCPDGHEVPGNMKFCPECGKPVKS
;
A
#
# COMPACT_ATOMS: atom_id res chain seq x y z
N MET A 1 -9.03 -66.37 30.23
CA MET A 1 -9.69 -65.76 31.39
C MET A 1 -9.36 -64.28 31.41
N ILE A 2 -10.41 -63.47 31.57
CA ILE A 2 -10.47 -62.02 31.41
C ILE A 2 -9.59 -61.29 32.44
N PRO A 3 -8.79 -60.27 32.07
CA PRO A 3 -8.32 -59.28 33.01
C PRO A 3 -9.17 -58.00 32.90
N ILE A 4 -9.87 -57.73 34.00
CA ILE A 4 -10.20 -56.46 34.65
C ILE A 4 -9.78 -55.19 33.87
N ALA A 5 -10.78 -54.44 33.43
CA ALA A 5 -10.65 -53.04 33.02
C ALA A 5 -10.79 -52.12 34.24
N PHE A 6 -9.92 -51.12 34.41
CA PHE A 6 -10.25 -49.84 35.07
C PHE A 6 -9.31 -48.72 34.60
N PHE A 7 -9.87 -47.84 33.77
CA PHE A 7 -9.63 -46.38 33.66
C PHE A 7 -8.21 -45.82 33.82
N PHE A 8 -7.55 -45.56 32.68
CA PHE A 8 -6.61 -44.43 32.55
C PHE A 8 -7.39 -43.22 32.04
N GLY A 9 -7.67 -42.25 32.92
CA GLY A 9 -8.28 -40.97 32.58
C GLY A 9 -7.62 -39.86 33.36
N GLY A 10 -6.51 -39.34 32.83
CA GLY A 10 -5.76 -38.24 33.43
C GLY A 10 -5.20 -37.32 32.34
N GLY A 11 -6.07 -36.73 31.55
CA GLY A 11 -5.70 -35.65 30.64
C GLY A 11 -5.17 -34.47 31.44
N LYS A 12 -3.90 -34.13 31.23
CA LYS A 12 -3.27 -32.91 31.76
C LYS A 12 -4.05 -31.70 31.24
N ARG A 13 -4.84 -31.06 32.11
CA ARG A 13 -5.31 -29.69 31.87
C ARG A 13 -4.18 -28.74 32.21
N THR A 14 -3.64 -28.10 31.19
CA THR A 14 -2.79 -26.92 31.30
C THR A 14 -3.68 -25.74 31.65
N ASP A 15 -3.90 -25.50 32.94
CA ASP A 15 -4.47 -24.25 33.42
C ASP A 15 -3.51 -23.66 34.46
N GLN A 16 -2.57 -22.88 33.95
CA GLN A 16 -1.69 -22.02 34.74
C GLN A 16 -2.09 -20.58 34.42
N THR A 17 -3.00 -20.01 35.21
CA THR A 17 -3.06 -18.55 35.36
C THR A 17 -3.15 -18.19 36.84
N ALA A 18 -2.26 -17.29 37.24
CA ALA A 18 -1.95 -16.93 38.61
C ALA A 18 -2.95 -15.92 39.20
N GLY A 19 -3.03 -15.87 40.54
CA GLY A 19 -3.82 -14.88 41.30
C GLY A 19 -4.94 -15.45 42.19
N HIS A 20 -5.02 -16.76 42.37
CA HIS A 20 -6.14 -17.38 43.09
C HIS A 20 -5.93 -17.43 44.61
N LYS A 21 -6.63 -16.57 45.34
CA LYS A 21 -7.00 -16.85 46.74
C LYS A 21 -8.50 -17.13 46.78
N GLU A 22 -8.84 -18.41 46.83
CA GLU A 22 -10.21 -18.85 47.12
C GLU A 22 -10.55 -18.44 48.56
N GLY A 23 -11.52 -17.54 48.73
CA GLY A 23 -12.07 -17.23 50.04
C GLY A 23 -12.95 -18.38 50.55
N LEU A 24 -13.03 -18.55 51.87
CA LEU A 24 -13.82 -19.56 52.61
C LEU A 24 -15.34 -19.57 52.33
N SER A 25 -15.83 -18.79 51.37
CA SER A 25 -17.25 -18.59 51.04
C SER A 25 -17.47 -18.46 49.52
N GLY A 26 -16.74 -19.17 48.67
CA GLY A 26 -17.00 -19.19 47.21
C GLY A 26 -16.93 -17.84 46.46
N SER A 27 -16.62 -16.75 47.16
CA SER A 27 -16.41 -15.42 46.63
C SER A 27 -14.95 -15.28 46.22
N MET A 28 -14.74 -14.81 44.99
CA MET A 28 -13.40 -14.60 44.47
C MET A 28 -13.07 -13.12 44.40
N THR A 29 -11.80 -12.79 44.62
CA THR A 29 -11.29 -11.45 44.36
C THR A 29 -10.70 -11.42 42.96
N ILE A 30 -11.26 -10.56 42.12
CA ILE A 30 -10.83 -10.34 40.75
C ILE A 30 -10.04 -9.04 40.74
N ALA A 31 -8.82 -9.13 40.23
CA ALA A 31 -7.95 -8.01 40.01
C ALA A 31 -7.18 -8.27 38.71
N TRP A 32 -6.91 -7.22 37.96
CA TRP A 32 -6.01 -7.35 36.81
C TRP A 32 -4.59 -7.59 37.31
N ASP A 33 -4.01 -8.74 36.94
CA ASP A 33 -2.63 -9.09 37.27
C ASP A 33 -1.66 -8.22 36.45
N ASP A 34 -0.60 -7.75 37.11
CA ASP A 34 0.42 -6.88 36.52
C ASP A 34 1.17 -7.56 35.36
N GLN A 35 1.22 -8.89 35.33
CA GLN A 35 1.79 -9.65 34.21
C GLN A 35 1.05 -9.40 32.89
N PHE A 36 -0.28 -9.22 32.93
CA PHE A 36 -1.11 -9.01 31.75
C PHE A 36 -1.36 -7.53 31.44
N LYS A 37 -0.82 -6.59 32.22
CA LYS A 37 -1.06 -5.14 32.04
C LYS A 37 -0.18 -4.50 30.99
N ARG A 38 1.08 -4.90 30.91
CA ARG A 38 2.18 -4.15 30.26
C ARG A 38 1.78 -3.34 29.02
N GLN A 39 1.41 -4.00 27.93
CA GLN A 39 1.08 -3.36 26.65
C GLN A 39 -0.41 -3.40 26.33
N ASN A 40 -1.24 -3.92 27.24
CA ASN A 40 -2.65 -4.16 26.98
C ASN A 40 -3.47 -2.95 27.43
N ILE A 41 -4.16 -2.30 26.48
CA ILE A 41 -5.14 -1.25 26.78
C ILE A 41 -6.40 -1.81 27.44
N MET A 42 -6.74 -3.06 27.13
CA MET A 42 -7.94 -3.73 27.59
C MET A 42 -7.65 -5.18 27.96
N TRP A 43 -8.26 -5.63 29.04
CA TRP A 43 -8.27 -7.04 29.43
C TRP A 43 -9.68 -7.49 29.79
N LYS A 44 -10.16 -8.52 29.09
CA LYS A 44 -11.39 -9.22 29.43
C LYS A 44 -11.10 -10.26 30.51
N VAL A 45 -11.86 -10.22 31.60
CA VAL A 45 -11.78 -11.27 32.63
C VAL A 45 -12.24 -12.60 32.00
N PRO A 46 -11.46 -13.70 32.09
CA PRO A 46 -11.75 -14.96 31.40
C PRO A 46 -12.94 -15.75 31.98
N ARG A 47 -13.67 -15.15 32.92
CA ARG A 47 -14.89 -15.71 33.53
C ARG A 47 -15.91 -14.61 33.76
N ASN A 48 -17.17 -15.00 33.83
CA ASN A 48 -18.21 -14.12 34.27
C ASN A 48 -18.12 -13.91 35.79
N VAL A 49 -18.36 -12.67 36.20
CA VAL A 49 -18.38 -12.25 37.59
C VAL A 49 -19.78 -12.48 38.15
N ARG A 50 -19.83 -12.96 39.40
CA ARG A 50 -21.09 -13.32 40.08
C ARG A 50 -21.34 -12.39 41.27
N MET A 51 -22.58 -12.42 41.76
CA MET A 51 -22.92 -11.80 43.04
C MET A 51 -22.01 -12.34 44.15
N ASN A 52 -21.58 -11.48 45.07
CA ASN A 52 -20.60 -11.71 46.14
C ASN A 52 -19.12 -11.79 45.72
N ASP A 53 -18.77 -11.71 44.43
CA ASP A 53 -17.37 -11.54 44.03
C ASP A 53 -16.87 -10.13 44.41
N ASN A 54 -15.56 -10.00 44.63
CA ASN A 54 -14.90 -8.72 44.90
C ASN A 54 -14.14 -8.28 43.65
N VAL A 55 -14.34 -7.04 43.21
CA VAL A 55 -13.62 -6.45 42.08
C VAL A 55 -12.71 -5.36 42.60
N VAL A 56 -11.41 -5.51 42.35
CA VAL A 56 -10.40 -4.53 42.74
C VAL A 56 -10.10 -3.67 41.53
N VAL A 57 -10.19 -2.35 41.69
CA VAL A 57 -9.84 -1.35 40.67
C VAL A 57 -8.66 -0.54 41.19
N ARG A 58 -7.58 -0.47 40.42
CA ARG A 58 -6.41 0.37 40.74
C ARG A 58 -6.57 1.77 40.15
N GLU A 59 -5.69 2.69 40.55
CA GLU A 59 -5.76 4.11 40.14
C GLU A 59 -5.69 4.30 38.61
N ASP A 60 -4.87 3.48 37.95
CA ASP A 60 -4.62 3.49 36.51
C ASP A 60 -5.65 2.68 35.71
N GLU A 61 -6.68 2.15 36.37
CA GLU A 61 -7.65 1.23 35.79
C GLU A 61 -9.08 1.79 35.83
N ILE A 62 -9.91 1.27 34.92
CA ILE A 62 -11.35 1.40 34.95
C ILE A 62 -11.92 0.00 34.77
N ALA A 63 -12.79 -0.44 35.67
CA ALA A 63 -13.52 -1.68 35.48
C ALA A 63 -14.89 -1.37 34.87
N VAL A 64 -15.20 -2.04 33.76
CA VAL A 64 -16.45 -1.88 33.03
C VAL A 64 -17.23 -3.18 33.08
N PHE A 65 -18.46 -3.12 33.59
CA PHE A 65 -19.36 -4.27 33.65
C PHE A 65 -20.22 -4.29 32.41
N TYR A 66 -20.12 -5.34 31.63
CA TYR A 66 -20.82 -5.49 30.36
C TYR A 66 -21.72 -6.71 30.38
N ARG A 67 -22.94 -6.57 29.86
CA ARG A 67 -23.90 -7.67 29.75
C ARG A 67 -24.91 -7.43 28.64
N ASP A 68 -25.23 -8.48 27.89
CA ASP A 68 -26.29 -8.47 26.87
C ASP A 68 -26.20 -7.31 25.87
N GLY A 69 -24.98 -6.94 25.47
CA GLY A 69 -24.77 -5.83 24.54
C GLY A 69 -24.73 -4.43 25.18
N LYS A 70 -24.92 -4.34 26.51
CA LYS A 70 -25.04 -3.06 27.24
C LYS A 70 -24.04 -2.96 28.38
N VAL A 71 -23.57 -1.74 28.62
CA VAL A 71 -22.75 -1.46 29.79
C VAL A 71 -23.67 -1.22 31.00
N LEU A 72 -23.39 -1.91 32.10
CA LEU A 72 -24.16 -1.84 33.34
C LEU A 72 -23.62 -0.77 34.30
N ALA A 73 -22.29 -0.70 34.43
CA ALA A 73 -21.61 0.23 35.32
C ALA A 73 -20.14 0.41 34.95
N TYR A 74 -19.60 1.56 35.34
CA TYR A 74 -18.18 1.90 35.28
C TYR A 74 -17.68 2.18 36.70
N LEU A 75 -16.58 1.55 37.06
CA LEU A 75 -15.86 1.84 38.30
C LEU A 75 -14.57 2.54 37.91
N ASP A 76 -14.55 3.86 38.07
CA ASP A 76 -13.43 4.73 37.72
C ASP A 76 -12.56 5.08 38.93
N ARG A 77 -13.08 4.91 40.15
CA ARG A 77 -12.36 5.18 41.39
C ARG A 77 -11.57 3.96 41.86
N PRO A 78 -10.34 4.16 42.35
CA PRO A 78 -9.54 3.10 42.92
C PRO A 78 -10.17 2.62 44.22
N ASP A 79 -10.70 1.39 44.24
CA ASP A 79 -11.23 0.77 45.44
C ASP A 79 -11.40 -0.74 45.28
N ARG A 80 -11.72 -1.42 46.38
CA ARG A 80 -12.20 -2.80 46.41
C ARG A 80 -13.72 -2.80 46.50
N TYR A 81 -14.37 -3.12 45.40
CA TYR A 81 -15.81 -3.20 45.31
C TYR A 81 -16.29 -4.61 45.59
N ALA A 82 -16.89 -4.82 46.76
CA ALA A 82 -17.64 -6.03 47.04
C ALA A 82 -18.98 -5.97 46.30
N LEU A 83 -19.27 -6.94 45.43
CA LEU A 83 -20.54 -7.04 44.72
C LEU A 83 -21.63 -7.62 45.63
N THR A 84 -21.95 -6.88 46.69
CA THR A 84 -22.96 -7.23 47.70
C THR A 84 -24.01 -6.14 47.80
N SER A 85 -25.18 -6.46 48.35
CA SER A 85 -26.30 -5.51 48.54
C SER A 85 -25.95 -4.29 49.41
N GLN A 86 -24.85 -4.33 50.17
CA GLN A 86 -24.42 -3.25 51.05
C GLN A 86 -23.79 -2.06 50.29
N ASN A 87 -23.29 -2.27 49.07
CA ASN A 87 -22.67 -1.23 48.23
C ASN A 87 -23.67 -0.55 47.27
N ALA A 88 -24.97 -0.59 47.59
CA ALA A 88 -26.08 -0.10 46.78
C ALA A 88 -26.02 1.37 46.29
N PRO A 89 -25.38 2.34 46.96
CA PRO A 89 -25.35 3.73 46.46
C PRO A 89 -24.54 3.91 45.17
N ILE A 90 -23.44 3.17 45.02
CA ILE A 90 -22.53 3.25 43.86
C ILE A 90 -22.84 2.14 42.85
N LEU A 91 -23.23 0.97 43.35
CA LEU A 91 -23.46 -0.23 42.55
C LEU A 91 -24.94 -0.55 42.37
N GLY A 92 -25.88 0.30 42.77
CA GLY A 92 -27.32 -0.03 42.83
C GLY A 92 -27.91 -0.55 41.52
N ARG A 93 -27.57 0.09 40.39
CA ARG A 93 -27.97 -0.37 39.04
C ARG A 93 -27.31 -1.69 38.66
N LEU A 94 -26.06 -1.90 39.06
CA LEU A 94 -25.31 -3.13 38.82
C LEU A 94 -25.85 -4.29 39.65
N ILE A 95 -26.14 -4.08 40.94
CA ILE A 95 -26.69 -5.08 41.86
C ILE A 95 -28.09 -5.50 41.42
N GLN A 96 -28.93 -4.56 41.01
CA GLN A 96 -30.27 -4.87 40.48
C GLN A 96 -30.20 -5.62 39.14
N ALA A 97 -29.21 -5.31 38.30
CA ALA A 97 -28.95 -6.08 37.09
C ALA A 97 -28.49 -7.50 37.44
N LEU A 98 -27.54 -7.65 38.37
CA LEU A 98 -26.93 -8.92 38.77
C LEU A 98 -27.84 -9.80 39.68
N SER A 99 -28.95 -9.28 40.21
CA SER A 99 -29.87 -10.04 41.09
C SER A 99 -30.97 -10.81 40.35
N GLY A 100 -31.06 -10.70 39.02
CA GLY A 100 -32.05 -11.40 38.17
C GLY A 100 -31.71 -12.87 37.84
N VAL A 101 -32.46 -13.46 36.91
CA VAL A 101 -32.43 -14.90 36.50
C VAL A 101 -31.05 -15.38 36.03
N VAL A 102 -30.15 -14.47 35.62
CA VAL A 102 -28.76 -14.78 35.29
C VAL A 102 -27.85 -13.79 36.00
N GLN A 103 -27.22 -14.24 37.10
CA GLN A 103 -26.37 -13.43 37.98
C GLN A 103 -24.93 -13.26 37.46
N GLN A 104 -24.76 -13.18 36.13
CA GLN A 104 -23.44 -13.21 35.48
C GLN A 104 -23.25 -11.94 34.64
N ALA A 105 -22.10 -11.29 34.78
CA ALA A 105 -21.67 -10.20 33.89
C ALA A 105 -20.21 -10.39 33.47
N GLU A 106 -19.87 -9.89 32.29
CA GLU A 106 -18.48 -9.79 31.84
C GLU A 106 -17.86 -8.53 32.43
N VAL A 107 -16.58 -8.60 32.79
CA VAL A 107 -15.82 -7.44 33.25
C VAL A 107 -14.66 -7.19 32.32
N TYR A 108 -14.57 -5.95 31.85
CA TYR A 108 -13.47 -5.44 31.05
C TYR A 108 -12.70 -4.44 31.89
N TYR A 109 -11.41 -4.69 32.08
CA TYR A 109 -10.50 -3.72 32.64
C TYR A 109 -9.88 -2.90 31.53
N LEU A 110 -9.89 -1.58 31.69
CA LEU A 110 -9.31 -0.62 30.77
C LEU A 110 -8.21 0.18 31.47
N GLN A 111 -7.13 0.49 30.75
CA GLN A 111 -6.02 1.29 31.27
C GLN A 111 -6.17 2.78 30.91
N LYS A 112 -5.94 3.65 31.88
CA LYS A 112 -5.97 5.13 31.72
C LYS A 112 -4.65 5.73 31.23
N ARG A 113 -3.58 4.94 31.25
CA ARG A 113 -2.23 5.41 30.91
C ARG A 113 -2.09 5.71 29.42
N ILE A 114 -0.97 6.34 29.07
CA ILE A 114 -0.60 6.59 27.67
C ILE A 114 0.08 5.33 27.12
N PHE A 115 -0.28 4.96 25.90
CA PHE A 115 0.31 3.86 25.14
C PHE A 115 1.08 4.39 23.94
N ASP A 116 2.18 3.71 23.65
CA ASP A 116 2.96 3.89 22.42
C ASP A 116 2.60 2.76 21.47
N GLY A 117 2.18 3.12 20.25
CA GLY A 117 1.89 2.19 19.17
C GLY A 117 2.77 2.48 17.96
N LYS A 118 3.10 1.43 17.19
CA LYS A 118 3.78 1.57 15.90
C LYS A 118 2.76 1.39 14.78
N PHE A 119 2.82 2.23 13.76
CA PHE A 119 1.97 2.08 12.58
C PHE A 119 2.81 2.01 11.31
N GLY A 120 2.26 1.33 10.31
CA GLY A 120 2.89 1.21 9.02
C GLY A 120 1.85 0.80 7.97
N THR A 121 2.02 1.32 6.76
CA THR A 121 1.25 0.87 5.61
C THR A 121 1.67 -0.56 5.26
N GLN A 122 0.74 -1.52 5.34
CA GLN A 122 0.99 -2.90 4.90
C GLN A 122 1.16 -2.96 3.38
N ASP A 123 0.23 -2.35 2.67
CA ASP A 123 0.27 -2.21 1.22
C ASP A 123 0.90 -0.87 0.81
N ALA A 124 1.65 -0.88 -0.29
CA ALA A 124 2.15 0.35 -0.88
C ALA A 124 0.98 1.17 -1.43
N PHE A 125 0.90 2.45 -1.07
CA PHE A 125 -0.07 3.35 -1.66
C PHE A 125 0.51 3.98 -2.93
N LEU A 126 -0.34 4.12 -3.95
CA LEU A 126 0.03 4.77 -5.21
C LEU A 126 0.00 6.28 -5.03
N PHE A 127 1.17 6.90 -5.14
CA PHE A 127 1.38 8.33 -5.11
C PHE A 127 1.87 8.78 -6.48
N GLN A 128 1.00 9.45 -7.23
CA GLN A 128 1.42 10.05 -8.49
C GLN A 128 2.16 11.38 -8.23
N ASP A 129 3.41 11.46 -8.66
CA ASP A 129 4.31 12.61 -8.57
C ASP A 129 4.51 13.22 -9.98
N PRO A 130 4.60 14.56 -10.11
CA PRO A 130 4.83 15.21 -11.41
C PRO A 130 6.15 14.83 -12.10
N ASP A 131 7.20 14.52 -11.33
CA ASP A 131 8.53 14.25 -11.86
C ASP A 131 8.76 12.74 -12.10
N PHE A 132 8.08 11.88 -11.34
CA PHE A 132 8.29 10.42 -11.34
C PHE A 132 7.05 9.59 -11.74
N ASP A 133 5.97 10.24 -12.19
CA ASP A 133 4.66 9.64 -12.49
C ASP A 133 4.13 8.79 -11.32
N MET A 134 3.82 7.50 -11.48
CA MET A 134 3.27 6.70 -10.39
C MET A 134 4.35 6.06 -9.50
N VAL A 135 4.39 6.50 -8.24
CA VAL A 135 5.30 6.00 -7.21
C VAL A 135 4.54 5.15 -6.20
N GLN A 136 5.07 3.98 -5.87
CA GLN A 136 4.58 3.18 -4.74
C GLN A 136 5.29 3.60 -3.48
N LEU A 137 4.56 4.16 -2.51
CA LEU A 137 5.14 4.60 -1.25
C LEU A 137 4.67 3.72 -0.11
N ARG A 138 5.55 3.57 0.88
CA ARG A 138 5.21 3.02 2.19
C ARG A 138 5.56 4.07 3.24
N ALA A 139 4.75 4.14 4.28
CA ALA A 139 4.96 5.04 5.40
C ALA A 139 4.95 4.24 6.70
N PHE A 140 5.86 4.60 7.59
CA PHE A 140 6.02 4.01 8.91
C PHE A 140 6.11 5.12 9.94
N GLY A 141 5.67 4.89 11.16
CA GLY A 141 5.84 5.84 12.24
C GLY A 141 5.39 5.30 13.58
N ASP A 142 5.47 6.17 14.57
CA ASP A 142 5.03 5.91 15.93
C ASP A 142 3.88 6.87 16.29
N PHE A 143 2.96 6.41 17.13
CA PHE A 143 1.87 7.23 17.63
C PHE A 143 1.65 6.97 19.11
N ARG A 144 1.24 8.01 19.83
CA ARG A 144 0.85 7.96 21.23
C ARG A 144 -0.62 8.16 21.38
N TYR A 145 -1.27 7.30 22.13
CA TYR A 145 -2.70 7.34 22.35
C TYR A 145 -3.07 7.05 23.79
N ARG A 146 -4.25 7.52 24.19
CA ARG A 146 -4.83 7.22 25.50
C ARG A 146 -6.32 6.97 25.36
N LEU A 147 -6.87 6.24 26.33
CA LEU A 147 -8.31 6.18 26.51
C LEU A 147 -8.81 7.55 26.99
N LYS A 148 -9.83 8.07 26.29
CA LYS A 148 -10.47 9.35 26.61
C LYS A 148 -11.89 9.14 27.13
N ASP A 149 -12.68 8.36 26.40
CA ASP A 149 -14.04 8.02 26.78
C ASP A 149 -14.22 6.49 26.82
N PRO A 150 -14.25 5.89 28.03
CA PRO A 150 -14.47 4.46 28.23
C PRO A 150 -15.80 3.97 27.66
N GLU A 151 -16.84 4.82 27.65
CA GLU A 151 -18.17 4.41 27.25
C GLU A 151 -18.27 4.22 25.74
N THR A 152 -17.84 5.23 24.98
CA THR A 152 -17.70 5.11 23.52
C THR A 152 -16.73 3.99 23.15
N PHE A 153 -15.61 3.85 23.86
CA PHE A 153 -14.62 2.79 23.57
C PHE A 153 -15.22 1.39 23.70
N VAL A 154 -15.88 1.06 24.81
CA VAL A 154 -16.46 -0.28 25.01
C VAL A 154 -17.58 -0.53 24.02
N ASN A 155 -18.44 0.46 23.78
CA ASN A 155 -19.53 0.30 22.82
C ASN A 155 -19.01 0.02 21.40
N GLN A 156 -17.94 0.71 20.95
CA GLN A 156 -17.38 0.49 19.62
C GLN A 156 -16.52 -0.78 19.54
N PHE A 157 -15.56 -0.96 20.44
CA PHE A 157 -14.61 -2.08 20.34
C PHE A 157 -15.23 -3.39 20.79
N VAL A 158 -15.85 -3.43 21.98
CA VAL A 158 -16.44 -4.67 22.53
C VAL A 158 -17.81 -4.93 21.91
N GLY A 159 -18.63 -3.89 21.77
CA GLY A 159 -19.99 -4.00 21.21
C GLY A 159 -20.03 -4.17 19.69
N THR A 160 -19.58 -3.16 18.95
CA THR A 160 -19.67 -3.13 17.47
C THR A 160 -18.66 -4.07 16.81
N PHE A 161 -17.40 -4.02 17.22
CA PHE A 161 -16.32 -4.76 16.57
C PHE A 161 -16.08 -6.15 17.17
N GLY A 162 -16.64 -6.44 18.35
CA GLY A 162 -16.42 -7.71 19.04
C GLY A 162 -14.96 -7.96 19.43
N ALA A 163 -14.16 -6.90 19.58
CA ALA A 163 -12.77 -7.00 19.96
C ALA A 163 -12.65 -7.59 21.37
N ALA A 164 -12.02 -8.75 21.46
CA ALA A 164 -11.79 -9.47 22.71
C ALA A 164 -10.39 -9.22 23.27
N THR A 165 -9.46 -8.77 22.43
CA THR A 165 -8.05 -8.61 22.79
C THR A 165 -7.54 -7.19 22.52
N SER A 166 -6.48 -6.80 23.24
CA SER A 166 -5.81 -5.51 23.01
C SER A 166 -5.18 -5.42 21.61
N ALA A 167 -4.73 -6.55 21.04
CA ALA A 167 -4.13 -6.57 19.71
C ALA A 167 -5.14 -6.19 18.61
N GLU A 168 -6.37 -6.72 18.68
CA GLU A 168 -7.45 -6.38 17.74
C GLU A 168 -7.83 -4.89 17.81
N VAL A 169 -7.82 -4.32 19.01
CA VAL A 169 -8.00 -2.88 19.24
C VAL A 169 -6.87 -2.09 18.58
N GLU A 170 -5.62 -2.50 18.82
CA GLU A 170 -4.43 -1.82 18.28
C GLU A 170 -4.38 -1.85 16.76
N ASP A 171 -4.67 -2.99 16.14
CA ASP A 171 -4.69 -3.14 14.68
C ASP A 171 -5.74 -2.25 14.02
N ARG A 172 -6.89 -2.10 14.67
CA ARG A 172 -7.93 -1.16 14.20
C ARG A 172 -7.46 0.29 14.28
N ILE A 173 -6.84 0.67 15.39
CA ILE A 173 -6.29 2.02 15.58
C ILE A 173 -5.22 2.31 14.51
N LYS A 174 -4.29 1.37 14.29
CA LYS A 174 -3.27 1.47 13.23
C LYS A 174 -3.89 1.69 11.86
N GLY A 175 -4.92 0.91 11.52
CA GLY A 175 -5.63 1.03 10.25
C GLY A 175 -6.24 2.43 10.06
N GLU A 176 -6.86 2.97 11.10
CA GLU A 176 -7.43 4.32 11.03
C GLU A 176 -6.33 5.40 10.94
N VAL A 177 -5.22 5.30 11.69
CA VAL A 177 -4.07 6.23 11.57
C VAL A 177 -3.53 6.23 10.13
N VAL A 178 -3.30 5.04 9.55
CA VAL A 178 -2.79 4.91 8.18
C VAL A 178 -3.74 5.53 7.16
N LYS A 179 -5.05 5.32 7.32
CA LYS A 179 -6.06 5.94 6.47
C LYS A 179 -6.01 7.47 6.55
N GLN A 180 -5.88 8.04 7.76
CA GLN A 180 -5.80 9.49 7.94
C GLN A 180 -4.48 10.07 7.42
N LEU A 181 -3.38 9.32 7.51
CA LEU A 181 -2.12 9.68 6.89
C LEU A 181 -2.28 9.76 5.37
N ASN A 182 -2.89 8.75 4.74
CA ASN A 182 -3.12 8.74 3.28
C ASN A 182 -3.98 9.93 2.81
N VAL A 183 -5.04 10.27 3.57
CA VAL A 183 -5.85 11.45 3.29
C VAL A 183 -5.03 12.74 3.41
N THR A 184 -4.16 12.84 4.41
CA THR A 184 -3.30 14.01 4.63
C THR A 184 -2.28 14.17 3.51
N LEU A 185 -1.60 13.08 3.13
CA LEU A 185 -0.66 13.05 2.00
C LEU A 185 -1.36 13.41 0.68
N GLY A 186 -2.58 12.93 0.45
CA GLY A 186 -3.38 13.30 -0.72
C GLY A 186 -3.71 14.80 -0.78
N LYS A 187 -4.07 15.41 0.36
CA LYS A 187 -4.31 16.86 0.45
C LYS A 187 -3.03 17.67 0.22
N MET A 188 -1.92 17.26 0.82
CA MET A 188 -0.64 17.97 0.66
C MET A 188 -0.10 17.85 -0.77
N LYS A 189 -0.31 16.71 -1.42
CA LYS A 189 -0.06 16.55 -2.86
C LYS A 189 -0.87 17.53 -3.70
N ALA A 190 -2.17 17.70 -3.40
CA ALA A 190 -2.99 18.68 -4.11
C ALA A 190 -2.46 20.13 -3.93
N ASN A 191 -1.74 20.39 -2.85
CA ASN A 191 -1.06 21.66 -2.59
C ASN A 191 0.36 21.73 -3.20
N GLY A 192 0.79 20.73 -3.97
CA GLY A 192 2.06 20.72 -4.68
C GLY A 192 3.21 20.00 -3.97
N LEU A 193 2.95 19.25 -2.89
CA LEU A 193 3.98 18.45 -2.22
C LEU A 193 4.52 17.35 -3.15
N LYS A 194 5.83 17.36 -3.40
CA LYS A 194 6.54 16.35 -4.19
C LYS A 194 7.20 15.32 -3.29
N VAL A 195 7.50 14.16 -3.88
CA VAL A 195 8.19 13.05 -3.18
C VAL A 195 9.55 13.46 -2.62
N VAL A 196 10.26 14.37 -3.31
CA VAL A 196 11.56 14.88 -2.88
C VAL A 196 11.48 15.77 -1.64
N ASP A 197 10.32 16.39 -1.38
CA ASP A 197 10.13 17.34 -0.29
C ASP A 197 9.59 16.67 0.98
N PHE A 198 9.27 15.37 0.94
CA PHE A 198 8.71 14.65 2.10
C PHE A 198 9.58 14.76 3.33
N ALA A 199 10.90 14.60 3.19
CA ALA A 199 11.84 14.68 4.31
C ALA A 199 11.80 16.05 5.01
N ALA A 200 11.57 17.14 4.26
CA ALA A 200 11.47 18.49 4.80
C ALA A 200 10.10 18.75 5.44
N SER A 201 9.04 18.12 4.93
CA SER A 201 7.66 18.32 5.38
C SER A 201 7.15 17.24 6.35
N LEU A 202 8.00 16.35 6.88
CA LEU A 202 7.58 15.27 7.79
C LEU A 202 6.79 15.81 8.99
N ASN A 203 7.28 16.87 9.64
CA ASN A 203 6.60 17.48 10.78
C ASN A 203 5.21 18.04 10.40
N ASP A 204 5.09 18.65 9.23
CA ASP A 204 3.82 19.18 8.74
C ASP A 204 2.83 18.05 8.42
N ILE A 205 3.32 16.94 7.87
CA ILE A 205 2.52 15.74 7.61
C ILE A 205 2.07 15.12 8.94
N GLU A 206 2.95 15.01 9.93
CA GLU A 206 2.63 14.49 11.27
C GLU A 206 1.54 15.33 11.94
N GLN A 207 1.70 16.66 11.97
CA GLN A 207 0.72 17.58 12.56
C GLN A 207 -0.59 17.60 11.77
N GLY A 208 -0.53 17.59 10.45
CA GLY A 208 -1.70 17.50 9.58
C GLY A 208 -2.48 16.20 9.80
N THR A 209 -1.78 15.08 9.94
CA THR A 209 -2.38 13.77 10.21
C THR A 209 -3.01 13.76 11.60
N LEU A 210 -2.31 14.29 12.61
CA LEU A 210 -2.84 14.42 13.97
C LEU A 210 -4.12 15.26 13.97
N ALA A 211 -4.12 16.43 13.34
CA ALA A 211 -5.29 17.31 13.26
C ALA A 211 -6.48 16.65 12.55
N ASN A 212 -6.25 16.01 11.40
CA ASN A 212 -7.29 15.31 10.65
C ASN A 212 -7.84 14.10 11.41
N SER A 213 -7.00 13.42 12.19
CA SER A 213 -7.38 12.18 12.87
C SER A 213 -8.23 12.39 14.13
N LYS A 214 -8.09 13.52 14.83
CA LYS A 214 -8.83 13.84 16.07
C LYS A 214 -10.34 13.52 16.01
N PRO A 215 -11.13 14.04 15.05
CA PRO A 215 -12.57 13.77 15.00
C PRO A 215 -12.91 12.29 14.82
N HIS A 216 -12.08 11.53 14.10
CA HIS A 216 -12.29 10.10 13.86
C HIS A 216 -11.97 9.24 15.09
N PHE A 217 -10.98 9.64 15.90
CA PHE A 217 -10.67 8.91 17.13
C PHE A 217 -11.64 9.20 18.27
N LEU A 218 -12.25 10.39 18.30
CA LEU A 218 -13.31 10.71 19.25
C LEU A 218 -14.51 9.77 19.13
N THR A 219 -14.88 9.34 17.92
CA THR A 219 -15.98 8.38 17.74
C THR A 219 -15.63 6.97 18.23
N LEU A 220 -14.34 6.69 18.46
CA LEU A 220 -13.83 5.43 19.01
C LEU A 220 -13.54 5.51 20.52
N GLY A 221 -13.77 6.67 21.16
CA GLY A 221 -13.45 6.88 22.58
C GLY A 221 -11.96 7.00 22.90
N ILE A 222 -11.12 7.18 21.87
CA ILE A 222 -9.65 7.24 21.98
C ILE A 222 -9.19 8.65 21.62
N GLU A 223 -8.06 9.06 22.20
CA GLU A 223 -7.37 10.27 21.81
C GLU A 223 -5.95 9.97 21.36
N ILE A 224 -5.59 10.42 20.17
CA ILE A 224 -4.21 10.46 19.71
C ILE A 224 -3.58 11.75 20.23
N LEU A 225 -2.51 11.61 21.00
CA LEU A 225 -1.78 12.72 21.59
C LEU A 225 -0.70 13.24 20.65
N GLN A 226 0.00 12.33 19.98
CA GLN A 226 1.14 12.65 19.15
C GLN A 226 1.32 11.59 18.06
N ILE A 227 1.74 12.04 16.88
CA ILE A 227 2.32 11.20 15.82
C ILE A 227 3.76 11.68 15.67
N SER A 228 4.70 10.75 15.55
CA SER A 228 6.13 11.05 15.53
C SER A 228 6.92 9.98 14.79
N GLY A 229 8.12 10.32 14.35
CA GLY A 229 9.03 9.35 13.73
C GLY A 229 8.53 8.86 12.38
N LEU A 230 7.73 9.69 11.69
CA LEU A 230 7.23 9.37 10.37
C LEU A 230 8.41 9.21 9.40
N ASN A 231 8.46 8.07 8.73
CA ASN A 231 9.46 7.75 7.73
C ASN A 231 8.77 7.19 6.49
N ILE A 232 9.05 7.81 5.35
CA ILE A 232 8.51 7.42 4.04
C ILE A 232 9.70 7.04 3.15
N PRO A 233 10.20 5.80 3.21
CA PRO A 233 11.30 5.38 2.38
C PRO A 233 10.94 5.43 0.90
N LEU A 234 11.83 6.01 0.11
CA LEU A 234 11.71 6.04 -1.34
C LEU A 234 12.02 4.65 -1.93
N PRO A 235 11.29 4.22 -2.98
CA PRO A 235 11.66 3.05 -3.77
C PRO A 235 13.04 3.19 -4.40
N ASP A 236 13.74 2.08 -4.59
CA ASP A 236 15.12 2.08 -5.11
C ASP A 236 15.22 2.64 -6.53
N SER A 237 14.19 2.44 -7.37
CA SER A 237 14.10 3.04 -8.69
C SER A 237 14.14 4.57 -8.67
N ILE A 238 13.58 5.20 -7.63
CA ILE A 238 13.58 6.66 -7.46
C ILE A 238 14.90 7.13 -6.86
N LYS A 239 15.49 6.36 -5.94
CA LYS A 239 16.83 6.68 -5.41
C LYS A 239 17.86 6.74 -6.53
N GLU A 240 17.88 5.73 -7.40
CA GLU A 240 18.80 5.70 -8.55
C GLU A 240 18.55 6.87 -9.52
N ALA A 241 17.28 7.19 -9.80
CA ALA A 241 16.92 8.31 -10.66
C ALA A 241 17.36 9.66 -10.04
N LEU A 242 17.13 9.82 -8.73
CA LEU A 242 17.53 11.00 -7.98
C LEU A 242 19.05 11.16 -7.95
N GLU A 243 19.82 10.09 -7.74
CA GLU A 243 21.29 10.12 -7.77
C GLU A 243 21.83 10.49 -9.16
N LYS A 244 21.23 9.98 -10.24
CA LYS A 244 21.57 10.36 -11.62
C LYS A 244 21.24 11.82 -11.89
N MET A 245 20.11 12.32 -11.42
CA MET A 245 19.72 13.73 -11.57
C MET A 245 20.60 14.65 -10.70
N ALA A 246 20.89 14.25 -9.46
CA ALA A 246 21.73 14.99 -8.53
C ALA A 246 23.17 15.08 -9.04
N SER A 247 23.75 13.98 -9.51
CA SER A 247 25.09 13.97 -10.11
C SER A 247 25.16 14.83 -11.37
N ALA A 248 24.12 14.83 -12.22
CA ALA A 248 24.04 15.75 -13.34
C ALA A 248 23.99 17.22 -12.87
N LYS A 249 23.16 17.55 -11.89
CA LYS A 249 22.98 18.92 -11.39
C LYS A 249 24.22 19.47 -10.67
N VAL A 250 24.86 18.68 -9.80
CA VAL A 250 26.07 19.07 -9.04
C VAL A 250 27.24 19.39 -9.97
N LEU A 251 27.33 18.71 -11.10
CA LEU A 251 28.40 18.92 -12.07
C LEU A 251 28.11 20.11 -13.02
N GLY A 252 27.16 20.99 -12.67
CA GLY A 252 26.80 22.19 -13.44
C GLY A 252 26.05 21.89 -14.74
N ARG A 253 25.43 20.71 -14.86
CA ARG A 253 24.95 20.16 -16.13
C ARG A 253 23.45 20.35 -16.34
N THR A 254 22.96 21.56 -16.11
CA THR A 254 21.56 21.91 -16.39
C THR A 254 21.23 21.96 -17.89
N ASN A 255 22.27 21.92 -18.75
CA ASN A 255 22.12 22.08 -20.19
C ASN A 255 22.29 20.73 -20.91
N ALA A 256 21.47 20.48 -21.94
CA ALA A 256 21.48 19.24 -22.73
C ALA A 256 22.86 18.85 -23.29
N ALA A 257 23.73 19.84 -23.55
CA ALA A 257 25.12 19.63 -23.99
C ALA A 257 25.97 18.89 -22.94
N ALA A 258 25.76 19.18 -21.65
CA ALA A 258 26.51 18.57 -20.58
C ALA A 258 26.02 17.15 -20.25
N TYR A 259 24.74 16.85 -20.50
CA TYR A 259 24.20 15.48 -20.43
C TYR A 259 24.76 14.59 -21.55
N GLN A 260 24.89 15.10 -22.78
CA GLN A 260 25.49 14.36 -23.89
C GLN A 260 26.97 14.05 -23.65
N GLN A 261 27.73 15.02 -23.13
CA GLN A 261 29.13 14.79 -22.73
C GLN A 261 29.23 13.75 -21.60
N PHE A 262 28.23 13.68 -20.72
CA PHE A 262 28.23 12.69 -19.65
C PHE A 262 27.80 11.30 -20.11
N ALA A 263 26.79 11.15 -20.97
CA ALA A 263 26.45 9.87 -21.58
C ALA A 263 27.66 9.28 -22.35
N PHE A 264 28.47 10.16 -22.95
CA PHE A 264 29.76 9.79 -23.54
C PHE A 264 30.82 9.41 -22.49
N ALA A 265 30.93 10.14 -21.38
CA ALA A 265 31.86 9.82 -20.30
C ALA A 265 31.50 8.53 -19.54
N ASP A 266 30.20 8.27 -19.31
CA ASP A 266 29.70 7.07 -18.65
C ASP A 266 29.84 5.84 -19.56
N SER A 267 29.61 6.00 -20.87
CA SER A 267 29.91 4.93 -21.83
C SER A 267 31.42 4.65 -21.94
N MET A 268 32.29 5.66 -21.84
CA MET A 268 33.74 5.45 -21.73
C MET A 268 34.14 4.76 -20.43
N LYS A 269 33.55 5.12 -19.28
CA LYS A 269 33.82 4.45 -17.99
C LYS A 269 33.31 3.01 -17.98
N ALA A 270 32.10 2.76 -18.48
CA ALA A 270 31.52 1.43 -18.59
C ALA A 270 32.30 0.54 -19.57
N ALA A 271 32.85 1.12 -20.66
CA ALA A 271 33.76 0.44 -21.57
C ALA A 271 35.14 0.17 -20.93
N ALA A 272 35.67 1.12 -20.14
CA ALA A 272 36.94 0.96 -19.43
C ALA A 272 36.86 -0.05 -18.28
N ALA A 273 35.71 -0.18 -17.62
CA ALA A 273 35.45 -1.17 -16.58
C ALA A 273 35.22 -2.59 -17.13
N ASN A 274 34.98 -2.74 -18.46
CA ASN A 274 34.83 -4.02 -19.14
C ASN A 274 35.86 -4.20 -20.27
N PRO A 275 37.17 -4.29 -19.95
CA PRO A 275 38.25 -4.36 -20.95
C PRO A 275 38.30 -5.66 -21.75
N SER A 276 37.51 -6.69 -21.38
CA SER A 276 37.48 -8.02 -22.02
C SER A 276 36.29 -8.27 -22.95
N GLY A 277 35.38 -7.30 -23.11
CA GLY A 277 34.30 -7.38 -24.08
C GLY A 277 34.77 -6.91 -25.45
N THR A 278 34.30 -7.56 -26.51
CA THR A 278 34.51 -7.27 -27.95
C THR A 278 34.12 -5.83 -28.42
N ALA A 279 33.93 -4.89 -27.48
CA ALA A 279 33.70 -3.47 -27.71
C ALA A 279 34.99 -2.62 -27.76
N GLY A 280 36.17 -3.20 -27.45
CA GLY A 280 37.46 -2.51 -27.50
C GLY A 280 37.94 -2.14 -28.92
N THR A 281 37.41 -2.78 -29.95
CA THR A 281 37.81 -2.56 -31.36
C THR A 281 36.95 -1.53 -32.10
N GLY A 282 35.79 -1.14 -31.56
CA GLY A 282 34.90 -0.15 -32.18
C GLY A 282 35.21 1.31 -31.79
N VAL A 283 35.87 1.53 -30.66
CA VAL A 283 36.13 2.87 -30.10
C VAL A 283 37.40 3.51 -30.69
N GLY A 284 38.41 2.71 -31.05
CA GLY A 284 39.64 3.20 -31.69
C GLY A 284 39.42 3.79 -33.10
N LEU A 285 38.38 3.35 -33.81
CA LEU A 285 37.98 3.91 -35.11
C LEU A 285 36.94 5.03 -35.00
N GLY A 286 36.09 5.03 -33.96
CA GLY A 286 35.09 6.08 -33.74
C GLY A 286 35.67 7.41 -33.20
N ALA A 287 36.78 7.34 -32.44
CA ALA A 287 37.45 8.52 -31.90
C ALA A 287 38.25 9.31 -32.95
N GLY A 288 38.77 8.64 -34.00
CA GLY A 288 39.48 9.28 -35.11
C GLY A 288 38.57 10.07 -36.06
N ILE A 289 37.28 9.74 -36.11
CA ILE A 289 36.30 10.39 -36.99
C ILE A 289 35.58 11.55 -36.25
N GLY A 290 35.47 11.48 -34.91
CA GLY A 290 34.85 12.53 -34.10
C GLY A 290 35.66 13.82 -33.98
N MET A 291 37.00 13.75 -34.01
CA MET A 291 37.86 14.95 -34.03
C MET A 291 37.99 15.59 -35.42
N GLY A 292 37.80 14.83 -36.50
CA GLY A 292 37.83 15.38 -37.87
C GLY A 292 36.61 16.27 -38.19
N TYR A 293 35.48 16.05 -37.51
CA TYR A 293 34.26 16.84 -37.71
C TYR A 293 34.20 18.13 -36.88
N ALA A 294 35.04 18.29 -35.84
CA ALA A 294 35.03 19.47 -34.98
C ALA A 294 35.75 20.70 -35.59
N MET A 295 36.55 20.51 -36.64
CA MET A 295 37.30 21.60 -37.30
C MET A 295 36.68 22.07 -38.64
N GLY A 296 35.65 21.39 -39.13
CA GLY A 296 35.02 21.69 -40.43
C GLY A 296 33.73 22.51 -40.39
N SER A 297 33.17 22.79 -39.21
CA SER A 297 31.84 23.40 -39.06
C SER A 297 31.84 24.89 -38.66
N GLN A 298 32.98 25.59 -38.76
CA GLN A 298 33.09 27.02 -38.42
C GLN A 298 32.74 27.97 -39.60
N MET A 299 31.92 27.54 -40.57
CA MET A 299 31.46 28.42 -41.65
C MET A 299 30.06 28.03 -42.14
N GLY A 300 29.04 28.71 -41.62
CA GLY A 300 27.65 28.51 -42.03
C GLY A 300 26.65 28.97 -40.96
N GLY A 301 26.65 30.26 -40.65
CA GLY A 301 25.68 30.85 -39.73
C GLY A 301 24.26 30.93 -40.30
N MET A 302 23.31 31.08 -39.37
CA MET A 302 21.92 31.54 -39.55
C MET A 302 20.97 30.57 -40.29
N VAL A 303 20.16 29.81 -39.52
CA VAL A 303 18.70 30.00 -39.34
C VAL A 303 18.28 29.15 -38.14
N ALA A 304 17.82 29.80 -37.07
CA ALA A 304 17.28 29.13 -35.88
C ALA A 304 15.79 28.86 -36.07
N GLN A 305 15.40 27.58 -36.06
CA GLN A 305 14.02 27.13 -35.96
C GLN A 305 13.98 25.88 -35.06
N PRO A 306 13.01 25.74 -34.15
CA PRO A 306 13.07 24.77 -33.05
C PRO A 306 13.04 23.31 -33.56
N PRO A 307 13.79 22.38 -32.94
CA PRO A 307 13.86 21.00 -33.39
C PRO A 307 12.55 20.27 -33.06
N GLN A 308 11.72 20.06 -34.09
CA GLN A 308 10.71 19.02 -34.07
C GLN A 308 11.40 17.67 -33.94
N GLN A 309 11.01 16.90 -32.91
CA GLN A 309 11.38 15.50 -32.75
C GLN A 309 11.07 14.74 -34.04
N GLN A 310 12.11 14.42 -34.81
CA GLN A 310 11.99 13.60 -36.00
C GLN A 310 11.72 12.17 -35.55
N GLN A 311 10.45 11.78 -35.59
CA GLN A 311 10.02 10.40 -35.39
C GLN A 311 10.78 9.49 -36.37
N MET A 312 11.31 8.37 -35.90
CA MET A 312 11.92 7.34 -36.75
C MET A 312 10.93 6.19 -36.97
N ARG A 313 10.94 5.59 -38.16
CA ARG A 313 10.12 4.41 -38.52
C ARG A 313 11.01 3.32 -39.07
N ALA A 314 10.79 2.08 -38.63
CA ALA A 314 11.49 0.91 -39.16
C ALA A 314 10.99 0.58 -40.58
N CYS A 315 11.91 0.23 -41.48
CA CYS A 315 11.59 -0.18 -42.83
C CYS A 315 10.83 -1.51 -42.81
N PRO A 316 9.69 -1.62 -43.49
CA PRO A 316 8.88 -2.84 -43.51
C PRO A 316 9.54 -4.04 -44.22
N LYS A 317 10.58 -3.80 -45.03
CA LYS A 317 11.27 -4.83 -45.82
C LYS A 317 12.60 -5.29 -45.20
N CYS A 318 13.42 -4.37 -44.69
CA CYS A 318 14.76 -4.68 -44.19
C CYS A 318 14.98 -4.30 -42.72
N GLY A 319 13.97 -3.73 -42.04
CA GLY A 319 14.06 -3.36 -40.62
C GLY A 319 14.91 -2.12 -40.32
N THR A 320 15.58 -1.51 -41.31
CA THR A 320 16.40 -0.31 -41.10
C THR A 320 15.55 0.86 -40.60
N MET A 321 16.01 1.56 -39.57
CA MET A 321 15.36 2.78 -39.07
C MET A 321 15.56 3.92 -40.06
N ASN A 322 14.47 4.49 -40.54
CA ASN A 322 14.46 5.64 -41.44
C ASN A 322 13.70 6.79 -40.79
N PRO A 323 14.07 8.06 -41.04
CA PRO A 323 13.28 9.21 -40.60
C PRO A 323 11.82 9.12 -41.10
N ALA A 324 10.83 9.48 -40.28
CA ALA A 324 9.41 9.35 -40.64
C ALA A 324 9.00 10.19 -41.86
N ASN A 325 9.82 11.17 -42.26
CA ASN A 325 9.62 12.02 -43.41
C ASN A 325 10.18 11.44 -44.73
N VAL A 326 10.93 10.33 -44.72
CA VAL A 326 11.38 9.71 -45.96
C VAL A 326 10.36 8.68 -46.46
N LYS A 327 10.03 8.76 -47.75
CA LYS A 327 9.08 7.85 -48.43
C LYS A 327 9.73 6.53 -48.84
N PHE A 328 11.04 6.52 -49.08
CA PHE A 328 11.78 5.33 -49.47
C PHE A 328 12.87 5.05 -48.46
N CYS A 329 13.07 3.77 -48.15
CA CYS A 329 14.15 3.33 -47.29
C CYS A 329 15.51 3.61 -47.95
N GLY A 330 16.39 4.31 -47.23
CA GLY A 330 17.74 4.64 -47.72
C GLY A 330 18.66 3.43 -47.90
N ASN A 331 18.27 2.24 -47.40
CA ASN A 331 19.06 1.01 -47.51
C ASN A 331 18.54 0.07 -48.62
N CYS A 332 17.23 -0.19 -48.69
CA CYS A 332 16.68 -1.19 -49.61
C CYS A 332 15.70 -0.65 -50.66
N GLY A 333 15.44 0.67 -50.68
CA GLY A 333 14.54 1.32 -51.62
C GLY A 333 13.03 1.04 -51.43
N ALA A 334 12.64 0.29 -50.39
CA ALA A 334 11.24 -0.01 -50.12
C ALA A 334 10.47 1.20 -49.57
N ASP A 335 9.19 1.31 -49.91
CA ASP A 335 8.32 2.39 -49.42
C ASP A 335 8.11 2.27 -47.90
N THR A 336 8.58 3.27 -47.14
CA THR A 336 8.53 3.35 -45.68
C THR A 336 7.22 3.93 -45.16
N THR A 337 6.32 4.38 -46.04
CA THR A 337 4.96 4.80 -45.68
C THR A 337 4.00 3.62 -45.52
N VAL A 338 4.38 2.44 -46.02
CA VAL A 338 3.64 1.20 -45.84
C VAL A 338 4.01 0.58 -44.49
N ALA A 339 3.03 0.39 -43.61
CA ALA A 339 3.26 -0.24 -42.31
C ALA A 339 3.79 -1.68 -42.49
N ALA A 340 4.76 -2.07 -41.67
CA ALA A 340 5.28 -3.43 -41.65
C ALA A 340 4.12 -4.44 -41.45
N GLY A 341 4.08 -5.48 -42.28
CA GLY A 341 3.00 -6.48 -42.24
C GLY A 341 1.69 -6.08 -42.93
N SER A 342 1.67 -5.00 -43.72
CA SER A 342 0.49 -4.64 -44.52
C SER A 342 0.16 -5.72 -45.55
N LYS A 343 -1.10 -6.17 -45.59
CA LYS A 343 -1.60 -7.15 -46.57
C LYS A 343 -2.37 -6.43 -47.69
N PRO A 344 -2.35 -6.94 -48.93
CA PRO A 344 -3.16 -6.37 -50.00
C PRO A 344 -4.65 -6.53 -49.68
N CYS A 345 -5.43 -5.48 -49.92
CA CYS A 345 -6.87 -5.49 -49.73
C CYS A 345 -7.54 -6.54 -50.62
N ILE A 346 -8.46 -7.33 -50.06
CA ILE A 346 -9.18 -8.38 -50.79
C ILE A 346 -10.01 -7.85 -51.99
N LYS A 347 -10.42 -6.57 -51.95
CA LYS A 347 -11.25 -5.95 -52.99
C LYS A 347 -10.47 -5.08 -53.97
N CYS A 348 -9.57 -4.22 -53.49
CA CYS A 348 -8.89 -3.22 -54.32
C CYS A 348 -7.36 -3.38 -54.41
N GLY A 349 -6.78 -4.38 -53.75
CA GLY A 349 -5.34 -4.67 -53.79
C GLY A 349 -4.42 -3.68 -53.05
N LYS A 350 -4.94 -2.54 -52.57
CA LYS A 350 -4.14 -1.55 -51.81
C LYS A 350 -3.70 -2.08 -50.45
N PRO A 351 -2.53 -1.65 -49.92
CA PRO A 351 -2.00 -2.15 -48.65
C PRO A 351 -2.90 -1.75 -47.46
N VAL A 352 -3.28 -2.74 -46.65
CA VAL A 352 -4.01 -2.55 -45.39
C VAL A 352 -3.08 -2.91 -44.23
N PRO A 353 -2.76 -1.96 -43.33
CA PRO A 353 -1.99 -2.21 -42.12
C PRO A 353 -2.55 -3.36 -41.27
N PRO A 354 -1.68 -4.12 -40.57
CA PRO A 354 -2.12 -5.20 -39.69
C PRO A 354 -3.04 -4.68 -38.57
N GLY A 355 -4.10 -5.43 -38.27
CA GLY A 355 -5.07 -5.10 -37.22
C GLY A 355 -6.31 -4.32 -37.69
N LEU A 356 -6.35 -3.81 -38.92
CA LEU A 356 -7.52 -3.11 -39.45
C LEU A 356 -8.54 -4.08 -40.07
N LYS A 357 -9.77 -4.06 -39.57
CA LYS A 357 -10.90 -4.87 -40.07
C LYS A 357 -11.49 -4.36 -41.38
N PHE A 358 -11.21 -3.11 -41.76
CA PHE A 358 -11.69 -2.48 -42.99
C PHE A 358 -10.53 -1.83 -43.74
N CYS A 359 -10.61 -1.81 -45.06
CA CYS A 359 -9.65 -1.09 -45.89
C CYS A 359 -9.87 0.41 -45.77
N GLY A 360 -8.83 1.17 -45.37
CA GLY A 360 -8.90 2.63 -45.27
C GLY A 360 -9.09 3.36 -46.60
N GLU A 361 -8.91 2.67 -47.74
CA GLU A 361 -8.99 3.26 -49.07
C GLU A 361 -10.33 3.00 -49.78
N CYS A 362 -10.88 1.79 -49.67
CA CYS A 362 -12.13 1.42 -50.35
C CYS A 362 -13.28 1.07 -49.40
N GLY A 363 -13.06 1.10 -48.09
CA GLY A 363 -14.06 0.79 -47.05
C GLY A 363 -14.46 -0.68 -46.95
N ALA A 364 -13.91 -1.57 -47.79
CA ALA A 364 -14.29 -2.97 -47.79
C ALA A 364 -13.80 -3.70 -46.52
N PRO A 365 -14.62 -4.59 -45.92
CA PRO A 365 -14.18 -5.44 -44.82
C PRO A 365 -13.05 -6.37 -45.29
N GLN A 366 -12.06 -6.61 -44.41
CA GLN A 366 -10.92 -7.52 -44.65
C GLN A 366 -11.10 -8.88 -43.96
N THR A 367 -12.30 -9.13 -43.44
CA THR A 367 -12.76 -10.42 -42.94
C THR A 367 -13.75 -11.02 -43.94
N LEU A 368 -13.61 -12.32 -44.17
CA LEU A 368 -14.58 -13.13 -44.91
C LEU A 368 -15.48 -13.84 -43.91
N ARG A 369 -16.74 -14.13 -44.27
CA ARG A 369 -17.62 -14.98 -43.46
C ARG A 369 -17.68 -16.38 -44.04
N CYS A 370 -17.48 -17.39 -43.20
CA CYS A 370 -17.69 -18.76 -43.61
C CYS A 370 -19.21 -19.07 -43.72
N PRO A 371 -19.60 -20.15 -44.43
CA PRO A 371 -21.01 -20.55 -44.55
C PRO A 371 -21.71 -20.79 -43.21
N ASP A 372 -20.97 -21.17 -42.18
CA ASP A 372 -21.48 -21.41 -40.82
C ASP A 372 -21.49 -20.13 -39.94
N GLY A 373 -21.15 -18.97 -40.51
CA GLY A 373 -21.29 -17.66 -39.86
C GLY A 373 -20.05 -17.12 -39.13
N HIS A 374 -18.94 -17.86 -39.09
CA HIS A 374 -17.70 -17.40 -38.44
C HIS A 374 -16.93 -16.37 -39.28
N GLU A 375 -16.32 -15.39 -38.62
CA GLU A 375 -15.41 -14.42 -39.25
C GLU A 375 -14.02 -15.03 -39.43
N VAL A 376 -13.50 -14.99 -40.65
CA VAL A 376 -12.22 -15.55 -41.04
C VAL A 376 -11.35 -14.44 -41.63
N PRO A 377 -10.04 -14.37 -41.29
CA PRO A 377 -9.12 -13.45 -41.96
C PRO A 377 -9.14 -13.64 -43.48
N GLY A 378 -9.25 -12.56 -44.25
CA GLY A 378 -9.47 -12.62 -45.70
C GLY A 378 -8.36 -13.28 -46.54
N ASN A 379 -7.24 -13.69 -45.92
CA ASN A 379 -6.18 -14.44 -46.56
C ASN A 379 -6.31 -15.97 -46.42
N MET A 380 -7.38 -16.49 -45.81
CA MET A 380 -7.58 -17.93 -45.60
C MET A 380 -8.61 -18.51 -46.57
N LYS A 381 -8.25 -19.62 -47.21
CA LYS A 381 -9.16 -20.39 -48.10
C LYS A 381 -10.12 -21.30 -47.34
N PHE A 382 -9.83 -21.60 -46.07
CA PHE A 382 -10.61 -22.48 -45.21
C PHE A 382 -10.83 -21.81 -43.86
N CYS A 383 -12.01 -22.05 -43.26
CA CYS A 383 -12.32 -21.55 -41.93
C CYS A 383 -11.55 -22.37 -40.88
N PRO A 384 -10.78 -21.73 -39.97
CA PRO A 384 -10.05 -22.45 -38.92
C PRO A 384 -10.99 -23.12 -37.89
N GLU A 385 -12.23 -22.64 -37.75
CA GLU A 385 -13.21 -23.17 -36.80
C GLU A 385 -14.00 -24.36 -37.38
N CYS A 386 -14.51 -24.24 -38.61
CA CYS A 386 -15.39 -25.26 -39.20
C CYS A 386 -14.76 -26.08 -40.35
N GLY A 387 -13.52 -25.76 -40.77
CA GLY A 387 -12.79 -26.47 -41.82
C GLY A 387 -13.33 -26.32 -43.25
N LYS A 388 -14.51 -25.70 -43.43
CA LYS A 388 -15.14 -25.52 -44.74
C LYS A 388 -14.44 -24.43 -45.57
N PRO A 389 -14.47 -24.53 -46.91
CA PRO A 389 -13.90 -23.52 -47.78
C PRO A 389 -14.63 -22.18 -47.64
N VAL A 390 -13.87 -21.10 -47.53
CA VAL A 390 -14.37 -19.72 -47.48
C VAL A 390 -14.31 -19.17 -48.90
N LYS A 391 -15.45 -18.72 -49.43
CA LYS A 391 -15.49 -18.06 -50.74
C LYS A 391 -14.93 -16.64 -50.57
N SER A 392 -13.79 -16.39 -51.21
CA SER A 392 -13.11 -15.09 -51.29
C SER A 392 -13.92 -14.05 -52.05
#